data_AF-A0A2C9L9I5-F1
#
_entry.id   AF-A0A2C9L9I5-F1
#
_cell.length_a   1.000
_cell.length_b   1.000
_cell.length_c   1.000
_cell.angle_alpha   90.00
_cell.angle_beta   90.00
_cell.angle_gamma   90.00
#
_symmetry.space_group_name_H-M   'P 1'
#
loop_
_entity.id
_entity.type
_entity.pdbx_description
1 polymer ?
#
loop_
_entity_poly.entity_id
_entity_poly.type
_entity_poly.pdbx_seq_one_letter_code
_entity_poly.pdbx_strand_id
1 'polypeptide(L)'
;MDSNAVSTVLELGLDEDLVQKVVWRDFLNSQTYFTDTELLLNTILDEPNTQNTHLATDTLNVGTDTDSENDSYTSSGNDRDSTTFSELERETNPTPNLTSSTLLTAKESAATVENDQTLAEKYRQLMEERQCKICMEAEARMTFVPCGHLVSCEDCSSQLKQCPICRSDIEKVVKTFLI
;
A
#
# COMPACT_ATOMS: atom_id res chain seq x y z
N MET A 1 6.36 24.46 3.00
CA MET A 1 6.54 24.95 1.61
C MET A 1 7.17 26.34 1.57
N ASP A 2 7.96 26.67 2.57
CA ASP A 2 8.16 28.05 3.05
C ASP A 2 9.43 28.71 2.45
N SER A 3 9.85 28.24 1.26
CA SER A 3 10.97 28.81 0.53
C SER A 3 10.50 30.01 -0.28
N ASN A 4 11.29 31.09 -0.27
CA ASN A 4 11.06 32.28 -1.10
C ASN A 4 10.86 31.90 -2.58
N ALA A 5 11.64 30.92 -3.08
CA ALA A 5 11.52 30.43 -4.45
C ALA A 5 10.15 29.82 -4.77
N VAL A 6 9.50 29.17 -3.80
CA VAL A 6 8.16 28.59 -3.96
C VAL A 6 7.09 29.70 -3.98
N SER A 7 7.20 30.71 -3.12
CA SER A 7 6.28 31.87 -3.13
C SER A 7 6.29 32.56 -4.49
N THR A 8 7.48 32.91 -5.01
CA THR A 8 7.62 33.57 -6.31
C THR A 8 7.05 32.72 -7.46
N VAL A 9 7.23 31.41 -7.43
CA VAL A 9 6.71 30.49 -8.46
C VAL A 9 5.18 30.38 -8.40
N LEU A 10 4.56 30.40 -7.22
CA LEU A 10 3.10 30.46 -7.07
C LEU A 10 2.53 31.85 -7.47
N GLU A 11 3.25 32.93 -7.18
CA GLU A 11 2.91 34.30 -7.61
C GLU A 11 2.93 34.48 -9.14
N LEU A 12 3.67 33.63 -9.87
CA LEU A 12 3.62 33.54 -11.34
C LEU A 12 2.38 32.81 -11.88
N GLY A 13 1.49 32.32 -11.02
CA GLY A 13 0.25 31.65 -11.39
C GLY A 13 0.42 30.18 -11.82
N LEU A 14 1.50 29.53 -11.38
CA LEU A 14 1.72 28.10 -11.59
C LEU A 14 0.90 27.28 -10.57
N ASP A 15 0.44 26.11 -11.02
CA ASP A 15 -0.45 25.21 -10.29
C ASP A 15 0.17 24.69 -8.97
N GLU A 16 -0.53 24.86 -7.85
CA GLU A 16 0.01 24.57 -6.52
C GLU A 16 0.29 23.06 -6.32
N ASP A 17 -0.58 22.19 -6.84
CA ASP A 17 -0.38 20.74 -6.81
C ASP A 17 0.84 20.32 -7.63
N LEU A 18 1.05 20.89 -8.82
CA LEU A 18 2.24 20.67 -9.64
C LEU A 18 3.53 21.18 -8.96
N VAL A 19 3.50 22.38 -8.36
CA VAL A 19 4.64 22.94 -7.61
C VAL A 19 4.96 22.06 -6.41
N GLN A 20 3.96 21.66 -5.62
CA GLN A 20 4.12 20.75 -4.48
C GLN A 20 4.68 19.38 -4.92
N LYS A 21 4.17 18.80 -6.02
CA LYS A 21 4.65 17.54 -6.59
C LYS A 21 6.13 17.62 -6.98
N VAL A 22 6.54 18.69 -7.68
CA VAL A 22 7.93 18.87 -8.13
C VAL A 22 8.86 19.13 -6.94
N VAL A 23 8.49 20.02 -6.01
CA VAL A 23 9.26 20.32 -4.80
C VAL A 23 9.44 19.08 -3.92
N TRP A 24 8.38 18.29 -3.72
CA TRP A 24 8.46 17.06 -2.93
C TRP A 24 9.32 15.98 -3.61
N ARG A 25 9.20 15.83 -4.94
CA ARG A 25 10.00 14.88 -5.70
C ARG A 25 11.49 15.19 -5.64
N ASP A 26 11.90 16.43 -5.87
CA ASP A 26 13.31 16.79 -5.77
C ASP A 26 13.82 16.63 -4.33
N PHE A 27 13.05 17.07 -3.33
CA PHE A 27 13.43 16.88 -1.93
C PHE A 27 13.69 15.40 -1.57
N LEU A 28 12.88 14.46 -2.08
CA LEU A 28 13.11 13.02 -1.87
C LEU A 28 14.41 12.52 -2.53
N ASN A 29 14.75 13.03 -3.71
CA ASN A 29 15.95 12.63 -4.47
C ASN A 29 17.24 13.27 -3.94
N SER A 30 17.16 14.57 -3.63
CA SER A 30 18.31 15.46 -3.39
C SER A 30 18.52 15.77 -1.91
N GLN A 31 17.51 15.55 -1.05
CA GLN A 31 17.49 15.89 0.39
C GLN A 31 17.76 17.38 0.67
N THR A 32 17.47 18.23 -0.31
CA THR A 32 17.66 19.69 -0.31
C THR A 32 16.39 20.40 -0.76
N TYR A 33 16.21 21.65 -0.33
CA TYR A 33 15.13 22.51 -0.83
C TYR A 33 15.65 23.44 -1.92
N PHE A 34 14.79 23.79 -2.88
CA PHE A 34 15.09 24.83 -3.87
C PHE A 34 15.39 26.17 -3.19
N THR A 35 16.63 26.64 -3.38
CA THR A 35 17.13 27.95 -2.92
C THR A 35 17.04 29.03 -3.99
N ASP A 36 16.71 28.66 -5.23
CA ASP A 36 16.70 29.51 -6.41
C ASP A 36 15.40 29.34 -7.21
N THR A 37 14.90 30.44 -7.78
CA THR A 37 13.64 30.47 -8.56
C THR A 37 13.81 29.87 -9.94
N GLU A 38 14.92 30.15 -10.62
CA GLU A 38 15.15 29.66 -11.99
C GLU A 38 15.32 28.14 -11.99
N LEU A 39 16.06 27.59 -11.02
CA LEU A 39 16.20 26.14 -10.88
C LEU A 39 14.85 25.45 -10.64
N LEU A 40 13.99 25.99 -9.77
CA LEU A 40 12.64 25.45 -9.55
C LEU A 40 11.76 25.57 -10.80
N LEU A 41 11.76 26.73 -11.46
CA LEU A 41 10.97 26.98 -12.66
C LEU A 41 11.36 26.04 -13.81
N ASN A 42 12.66 25.88 -14.09
CA ASN A 42 13.13 24.94 -15.11
C ASN A 42 12.75 23.49 -14.76
N THR A 43 12.86 23.08 -13.50
CA THR A 43 12.45 21.72 -13.05
C THR A 43 10.94 21.48 -13.15
N ILE A 44 10.12 22.53 -13.14
CA ILE A 44 8.67 22.46 -13.41
C ILE A 44 8.40 22.42 -14.93
N LEU A 45 9.14 23.19 -15.74
CA LEU A 45 8.97 23.23 -17.20
C LEU A 45 9.47 21.96 -17.90
N ASP A 46 10.45 21.25 -17.31
CA ASP A 46 10.91 19.94 -17.75
C ASP A 46 9.98 18.78 -17.33
N GLU A 47 8.84 19.03 -16.66
CA GLU A 47 7.85 17.99 -16.41
C GLU A 47 7.21 17.49 -17.71
N PRO A 48 7.19 16.16 -17.97
CA PRO A 48 6.40 15.62 -19.07
C PRO A 48 4.91 15.86 -18.80
N ASN A 49 4.30 16.75 -19.59
CA ASN A 49 2.92 17.18 -19.40
C ASN A 49 1.92 16.02 -19.48
N THR A 50 1.43 15.56 -18.33
CA THR A 50 0.41 14.51 -18.21
C THR A 50 -1.03 15.04 -18.19
N GLN A 51 -1.25 16.36 -18.32
CA GLN A 51 -2.58 16.97 -18.19
C GLN A 51 -3.34 17.07 -19.53
N ASN A 52 -3.64 15.95 -20.19
CA ASN A 52 -4.76 15.93 -21.15
C ASN A 52 -5.38 14.54 -21.45
N THR A 53 -6.09 13.94 -20.48
CA THR A 53 -7.09 12.88 -20.76
C THR A 53 -8.32 13.01 -19.86
N HIS A 54 -9.19 13.98 -20.12
CA HIS A 54 -10.54 13.97 -19.55
C HIS A 54 -11.58 14.61 -20.49
N LEU A 55 -11.99 13.88 -21.53
CA LEU A 55 -13.36 13.87 -22.08
C LEU A 55 -13.48 12.79 -23.17
N ALA A 56 -14.29 11.75 -22.94
CA ALA A 56 -14.66 10.75 -23.95
C ALA A 56 -16.02 10.09 -23.65
N THR A 57 -16.93 10.83 -23.02
CA THR A 57 -18.34 10.45 -22.89
C THR A 57 -19.13 11.01 -24.05
N ASP A 58 -19.37 10.23 -25.11
CA ASP A 58 -20.74 10.07 -25.61
C ASP A 58 -20.95 8.94 -26.64
N THR A 59 -22.08 8.26 -26.45
CA THR A 59 -22.89 7.49 -27.42
C THR A 59 -22.22 6.74 -28.59
N LEU A 60 -22.30 5.41 -28.52
CA LEU A 60 -23.02 4.65 -29.57
C LEU A 60 -24.11 3.81 -28.90
N ASN A 61 -25.36 3.96 -29.35
CA ASN A 61 -26.50 3.16 -28.92
C ASN A 61 -27.09 2.42 -30.11
N VAL A 62 -27.03 1.09 -30.07
CA VAL A 62 -27.89 0.19 -30.85
C VAL A 62 -28.31 -0.91 -29.88
N GLY A 63 -29.51 -0.80 -29.34
CA GLY A 63 -30.02 -1.70 -28.30
C GLY A 63 -30.82 -2.87 -28.84
N THR A 64 -31.23 -3.74 -27.91
CA THR A 64 -32.34 -4.69 -28.06
C THR A 64 -33.12 -4.69 -26.76
N ASP A 65 -34.40 -4.30 -26.81
CA ASP A 65 -35.33 -4.59 -25.73
C ASP A 65 -35.52 -6.11 -25.59
N THR A 66 -35.62 -6.63 -24.37
CA THR A 66 -36.92 -7.06 -23.79
C THR A 66 -36.73 -7.67 -22.41
N ASP A 67 -37.68 -7.32 -21.54
CA ASP A 67 -38.26 -8.10 -20.44
C ASP A 67 -37.41 -8.56 -19.24
N SER A 68 -38.06 -8.34 -18.09
CA SER A 68 -37.71 -8.82 -16.76
C SER A 68 -37.59 -10.34 -16.69
N GLU A 69 -36.72 -10.84 -15.81
CA GLU A 69 -37.19 -11.85 -14.86
C GLU A 69 -36.45 -11.76 -13.51
N ASN A 70 -37.19 -12.06 -12.46
CA ASN A 70 -36.70 -12.22 -11.09
C ASN A 70 -36.10 -13.63 -10.97
N ASP A 71 -35.02 -13.80 -10.21
CA ASP A 71 -35.02 -14.85 -9.17
C ASP A 71 -33.83 -14.83 -8.21
N SER A 72 -34.15 -15.16 -6.96
CA SER A 72 -33.21 -15.42 -5.88
C SER A 72 -32.79 -16.88 -5.89
N TYR A 73 -31.51 -17.18 -6.05
CA TYR A 73 -30.97 -18.55 -5.97
C TYR A 73 -30.41 -18.84 -4.58
N THR A 74 -31.15 -19.64 -3.82
CA THR A 74 -30.69 -20.27 -2.57
C THR A 74 -30.08 -21.64 -2.83
N SER A 75 -28.95 -21.93 -2.18
CA SER A 75 -28.59 -23.24 -1.60
C SER A 75 -28.53 -24.53 -2.45
N SER A 76 -27.32 -25.11 -2.47
CA SER A 76 -27.02 -26.55 -2.27
C SER A 76 -27.06 -27.57 -3.42
N GLY A 77 -25.96 -28.34 -3.51
CA GLY A 77 -25.92 -29.75 -3.95
C GLY A 77 -25.38 -30.02 -5.36
N ASN A 78 -24.79 -31.20 -5.67
CA ASN A 78 -24.40 -32.32 -4.78
C ASN A 78 -23.37 -33.27 -5.44
N ASP A 79 -22.64 -34.04 -4.60
CA ASP A 79 -22.04 -35.38 -4.78
C ASP A 79 -21.04 -35.73 -5.90
N ARG A 80 -19.88 -36.30 -5.47
CA ARG A 80 -19.21 -37.57 -5.90
C ARG A 80 -17.72 -37.56 -5.49
N ASP A 81 -17.09 -38.63 -4.99
CA ASP A 81 -17.57 -39.96 -4.56
C ASP A 81 -16.61 -40.52 -3.46
N SER A 82 -16.77 -41.77 -3.03
CA SER A 82 -16.49 -42.25 -1.68
C SER A 82 -15.33 -43.26 -1.59
N THR A 83 -14.62 -43.25 -0.45
CA THR A 83 -14.00 -44.47 0.11
C THR A 83 -14.19 -44.51 1.62
N THR A 84 -14.55 -45.67 2.16
CA THR A 84 -14.92 -45.88 3.57
C THR A 84 -13.90 -46.76 4.31
N PHE A 85 -13.73 -46.57 5.63
CA PHE A 85 -13.87 -47.65 6.63
C PHE A 85 -13.88 -47.10 8.08
N SER A 86 -14.64 -47.77 8.97
CA SER A 86 -14.81 -47.65 10.45
C SER A 86 -14.02 -46.57 11.23
N GLU A 87 -14.63 -45.69 12.03
CA GLU A 87 -15.55 -45.91 13.19
C GLU A 87 -14.87 -46.31 14.51
N LEU A 88 -15.07 -45.51 15.58
CA LEU A 88 -15.07 -45.87 17.01
C LEU A 88 -15.29 -44.63 17.92
N GLU A 89 -16.52 -44.38 18.34
CA GLU A 89 -16.91 -43.29 19.27
C GLU A 89 -16.40 -43.48 20.74
N ARG A 90 -16.22 -42.37 21.47
CA ARG A 90 -16.85 -42.19 22.81
C ARG A 90 -16.88 -40.76 23.36
N GLU A 91 -17.95 -40.49 24.10
CA GLU A 91 -18.25 -39.23 24.78
C GLU A 91 -17.57 -39.12 26.17
N THR A 92 -17.35 -37.88 26.67
CA THR A 92 -18.16 -37.26 27.76
C THR A 92 -17.51 -35.96 28.27
N ASN A 93 -18.34 -35.01 28.70
CA ASN A 93 -17.96 -33.74 29.36
C ASN A 93 -18.34 -33.83 30.86
N PRO A 94 -17.68 -33.12 31.80
CA PRO A 94 -18.32 -31.89 32.26
C PRO A 94 -17.37 -30.75 32.72
N THR A 95 -17.90 -29.53 32.74
CA THR A 95 -17.35 -28.37 33.46
C THR A 95 -17.74 -28.37 34.94
N PRO A 96 -17.12 -27.50 35.76
CA PRO A 96 -17.93 -26.62 36.61
C PRO A 96 -17.52 -25.14 36.52
N ASN A 97 -18.39 -24.26 37.03
CA ASN A 97 -18.20 -22.81 37.16
C ASN A 97 -18.08 -22.41 38.65
N LEU A 98 -17.92 -21.11 38.96
CA LEU A 98 -18.70 -20.39 39.99
C LEU A 98 -18.30 -18.90 40.14
N THR A 99 -19.33 -18.02 40.07
CA THR A 99 -19.55 -16.70 40.72
C THR A 99 -18.38 -15.94 41.39
N SER A 100 -18.23 -14.61 41.33
CA SER A 100 -19.03 -13.49 40.77
C SER A 100 -18.13 -12.20 40.75
N SER A 101 -18.52 -10.92 40.56
CA SER A 101 -19.76 -10.16 40.81
C SER A 101 -19.88 -8.87 39.97
N THR A 102 -21.09 -8.29 39.92
CA THR A 102 -21.47 -7.05 39.20
C THR A 102 -21.02 -5.75 39.89
N LEU A 103 -20.59 -4.75 39.12
CA LEU A 103 -21.10 -3.36 39.23
C LEU A 103 -20.74 -2.53 37.99
N LEU A 104 -21.56 -1.51 37.70
CA LEU A 104 -21.49 -0.68 36.49
C LEU A 104 -21.00 0.73 36.83
N THR A 105 -20.12 1.30 36.00
CA THR A 105 -19.88 2.75 35.93
C THR A 105 -19.79 3.19 34.47
N ALA A 106 -20.85 3.82 33.97
CA ALA A 106 -20.84 4.43 32.66
C ALA A 106 -20.06 5.75 32.69
N LYS A 107 -19.22 5.99 31.68
CA LYS A 107 -18.82 7.34 31.29
C LYS A 107 -18.48 7.42 29.80
N GLU A 108 -19.46 7.83 29.01
CA GLU A 108 -19.18 8.39 27.69
C GLU A 108 -18.37 9.68 27.86
N SER A 109 -17.27 9.79 27.13
CA SER A 109 -16.49 11.01 26.95
C SER A 109 -15.70 10.82 25.66
N ALA A 110 -15.90 11.70 24.68
CA ALA A 110 -15.40 11.49 23.33
C ALA A 110 -13.86 11.42 23.30
N ALA A 111 -13.34 10.42 22.61
CA ALA A 111 -11.93 10.26 22.28
C ALA A 111 -11.80 9.80 20.82
N THR A 112 -10.60 9.94 20.29
CA THR A 112 -10.18 9.62 18.92
C THR A 112 -10.47 8.16 18.52
N VAL A 113 -10.63 7.91 17.22
CA VAL A 113 -10.59 6.54 16.66
C VAL A 113 -9.13 6.08 16.65
N GLU A 114 -8.62 5.77 17.83
CA GLU A 114 -7.27 5.25 17.98
C GLU A 114 -7.28 3.76 17.67
N ASN A 115 -6.49 3.38 16.68
CA ASN A 115 -6.26 2.00 16.32
C ASN A 115 -5.47 1.33 17.46
N ASP A 116 -6.20 0.70 18.40
CA ASP A 116 -5.67 -0.01 19.58
C ASP A 116 -5.02 -1.35 19.20
N GLN A 117 -4.11 -1.26 18.25
CA GLN A 117 -3.36 -2.35 17.69
C GLN A 117 -2.27 -2.74 18.69
N THR A 118 -2.29 -4.00 19.12
CA THR A 118 -1.42 -4.49 20.20
C THR A 118 0.06 -4.31 19.86
N LEU A 119 0.92 -4.21 20.89
CA LEU A 119 2.36 -4.07 20.70
C LEU A 119 2.96 -5.23 19.88
N ALA A 120 2.44 -6.45 20.03
CA ALA A 120 2.87 -7.61 19.25
C ALA A 120 2.52 -7.47 17.76
N GLU A 121 1.33 -6.95 17.44
CA GLU A 121 0.89 -6.71 16.06
C GLU A 121 1.65 -5.53 15.43
N LYS A 122 1.88 -4.44 16.16
CA LYS A 122 2.74 -3.33 15.73
C LYS A 122 4.17 -3.80 15.45
N TYR A 123 4.73 -4.67 16.30
CA TYR A 123 6.05 -5.28 16.06
C TYR A 123 6.05 -6.18 14.82
N ARG A 124 5.02 -7.01 14.62
CA ARG A 124 4.86 -7.85 13.42
C ARG A 124 4.89 -7.02 12.14
N GLN A 125 4.11 -5.93 12.09
CA GLN A 125 4.03 -5.02 10.95
C GLN A 125 5.40 -4.39 10.63
N LEU A 126 6.11 -3.84 11.62
CA LEU A 126 7.44 -3.24 11.43
C LEU A 126 8.49 -4.24 10.92
N MET A 127 8.36 -5.53 11.29
CA MET A 127 9.22 -6.60 10.79
C MET A 127 8.85 -7.01 9.36
N GLU A 128 7.55 -7.13 9.05
CA GLU A 128 7.03 -7.41 7.71
C GLU A 128 7.37 -6.29 6.72
N GLU A 129 7.27 -5.02 7.12
CA GLU A 129 7.70 -3.85 6.35
C GLU A 129 9.16 -3.96 5.90
N ARG A 130 10.05 -4.34 6.80
CA ARG A 130 11.49 -4.50 6.54
C ARG A 130 11.87 -5.84 5.89
N GLN A 131 10.93 -6.77 5.70
CA GLN A 131 11.22 -8.08 5.13
C GLN A 131 11.44 -8.05 3.60
N CYS A 132 12.30 -8.94 3.10
CA CYS A 132 12.51 -9.14 1.66
C CYS A 132 11.23 -9.64 0.98
N LYS A 133 10.73 -8.88 0.00
CA LYS A 133 9.45 -9.13 -0.69
C LYS A 133 9.50 -10.27 -1.73
N ILE A 134 10.48 -11.17 -1.61
CA ILE A 134 10.76 -12.24 -2.57
C ILE A 134 10.78 -13.59 -1.86
N CYS A 135 11.62 -13.75 -0.82
CA CYS A 135 11.60 -14.96 0.02
C CYS A 135 10.61 -14.86 1.20
N MET A 136 10.19 -13.66 1.61
CA MET A 136 9.39 -13.43 2.82
C MET A 136 9.99 -14.09 4.08
N GLU A 137 11.33 -14.08 4.17
CA GLU A 137 12.09 -14.71 5.25
C GLU A 137 13.12 -13.72 5.82
N ALA A 138 14.17 -13.39 5.06
CA ALA A 138 15.23 -12.48 5.46
C ALA A 138 14.86 -10.98 5.35
N GLU A 139 15.58 -10.11 6.06
CA GLU A 139 15.43 -8.64 5.96
C GLU A 139 15.86 -8.12 4.58
N ALA A 140 15.13 -7.11 4.06
CA ALA A 140 15.53 -6.36 2.87
C ALA A 140 16.74 -5.47 3.20
N ARG A 141 17.87 -5.75 2.55
CA ARG A 141 19.16 -5.04 2.77
C ARG A 141 19.80 -4.56 1.47
N MET A 142 19.20 -4.84 0.32
CA MET A 142 19.79 -4.57 -0.99
C MET A 142 18.97 -3.52 -1.75
N THR A 143 19.61 -2.40 -2.03
CA THR A 143 19.08 -1.26 -2.81
C THR A 143 19.52 -1.36 -4.26
N PHE A 144 18.60 -1.13 -5.19
CA PHE A 144 18.89 -1.18 -6.63
C PHE A 144 19.20 0.19 -7.22
N VAL A 145 20.27 0.28 -8.01
CA VAL A 145 20.70 1.48 -8.74
C VAL A 145 20.31 1.31 -10.21
N PRO A 146 19.72 2.34 -10.87
CA PRO A 146 19.52 3.71 -10.38
C PRO A 146 18.25 3.94 -9.54
N CYS A 147 17.31 3.00 -9.49
CA CYS A 147 15.93 3.29 -9.05
C CYS A 147 15.68 3.43 -7.54
N GLY A 148 16.69 3.31 -6.67
CA GLY A 148 16.63 3.57 -5.23
C GLY A 148 15.82 2.57 -4.37
N HIS A 149 15.18 1.57 -4.97
CA HIS A 149 14.27 0.67 -4.25
C HIS A 149 15.01 -0.37 -3.40
N LEU A 150 14.70 -0.39 -2.10
CA LEU A 150 15.15 -1.37 -1.12
C LEU A 150 14.06 -2.43 -0.92
N VAL A 151 14.23 -3.62 -1.49
CA VAL A 151 13.15 -4.64 -1.60
C VAL A 151 13.61 -6.08 -1.39
N SER A 152 14.92 -6.36 -1.48
CA SER A 152 15.47 -7.72 -1.46
C SER A 152 16.55 -7.95 -0.40
N CYS A 153 16.69 -9.20 0.03
CA CYS A 153 17.87 -9.68 0.75
C CYS A 153 19.02 -9.96 -0.24
N GLU A 154 20.20 -10.25 0.30
CA GLU A 154 21.43 -10.48 -0.45
C GLU A 154 21.28 -11.62 -1.47
N ASP A 155 20.77 -12.79 -1.04
CA ASP A 155 20.60 -13.97 -1.89
C ASP A 155 19.59 -13.76 -3.03
N CYS A 156 18.42 -13.18 -2.72
CA CYS A 156 17.41 -12.88 -3.75
C CYS A 156 17.87 -11.80 -4.74
N SER A 157 18.68 -10.84 -4.30
CA SER A 157 19.18 -9.76 -5.18
C SER A 157 20.04 -10.29 -6.34
N SER A 158 20.78 -11.39 -6.12
CA SER A 158 21.72 -11.97 -7.10
C SER A 158 21.05 -12.50 -8.37
N GLN A 159 19.75 -12.77 -8.35
CA GLN A 159 18.99 -13.38 -9.45
C GLN A 159 18.21 -12.36 -10.29
N LEU A 160 18.23 -11.08 -9.89
CA LEU A 160 17.42 -10.02 -10.50
C LEU A 160 18.19 -9.20 -11.53
N LYS A 161 17.52 -8.88 -12.63
CA LYS A 161 18.00 -7.92 -13.66
C LYS A 161 17.18 -6.64 -13.70
N GLN A 162 15.98 -6.66 -13.14
CA GLN A 162 15.03 -5.54 -13.09
C GLN A 162 14.44 -5.44 -11.68
N CYS A 163 14.16 -4.22 -11.24
CA CYS A 163 13.54 -3.96 -9.94
C CYS A 163 12.11 -4.53 -9.90
N PRO A 164 11.75 -5.40 -8.94
CA PRO A 164 10.39 -5.94 -8.82
C PRO A 164 9.29 -4.88 -8.61
N ILE A 165 9.64 -3.69 -8.11
CA ILE A 165 8.68 -2.60 -7.86
C ILE A 165 8.46 -1.75 -9.12
N CYS A 166 9.51 -1.13 -9.66
CA CYS A 166 9.41 -0.15 -10.74
C CYS A 166 9.87 -0.65 -12.12
N ARG A 167 10.31 -1.91 -12.23
CA ARG A 167 10.77 -2.59 -13.46
C ARG A 167 11.98 -1.98 -14.19
N SER A 168 12.58 -0.91 -13.65
CA SER A 168 13.86 -0.38 -14.11
C SER A 168 14.95 -1.45 -14.08
N ASP A 169 15.82 -1.46 -15.09
CA ASP A 169 17.00 -2.33 -15.12
C ASP A 169 17.94 -2.03 -13.93
N ILE A 170 18.55 -3.08 -13.38
CA ILE A 170 19.45 -2.99 -12.23
C ILE A 170 20.89 -2.92 -12.76
N GLU A 171 21.49 -1.73 -12.72
CA GLU A 171 22.91 -1.54 -13.06
C GLU A 171 23.83 -2.04 -11.95
N LYS A 172 23.45 -1.78 -10.68
CA LYS A 172 24.22 -2.15 -9.49
C LYS A 172 23.28 -2.46 -8.33
N VAL A 173 23.74 -3.34 -7.46
CA VAL A 173 23.10 -3.66 -6.18
C VAL A 173 24.00 -3.16 -5.06
N VAL A 174 23.46 -2.39 -4.12
CA VAL A 174 24.20 -1.81 -2.98
C VAL A 174 23.63 -2.35 -1.67
N LYS A 175 24.52 -2.77 -0.76
CA LYS A 175 24.15 -3.23 0.58
C LYS A 175 23.90 -2.03 1.49
N THR A 176 22.67 -1.89 1.96
CA THR A 176 22.20 -0.80 2.81
C THR A 176 22.14 -1.24 4.27
N PHE A 177 22.68 -0.41 5.15
CA PHE A 177 22.62 -0.60 6.60
C PHE A 177 21.66 0.44 7.18
N LEU A 178 20.49 -0.01 7.61
CA LEU A 178 19.53 0.82 8.36
C LEU A 178 19.94 0.83 9.84
N ILE A 179 20.12 2.02 10.40
CA ILE A 179 20.48 2.28 11.80
C ILE A 179 19.25 2.55 12.67
#